data_AF-A0A3S4IMA1-F1
#
_entry.id   AF-A0A3S4IMA1-F1
#
_cell.length_a   1.000
_cell.length_b   1.000
_cell.length_c   1.000
_cell.angle_alpha   90.00
_cell.angle_beta   90.00
_cell.angle_gamma   90.00
#
_symmetry.space_group_name_H-M   'P 1'
#
loop_
_entity.id
_entity.type
_entity.pdbx_description
1 polymer ?
#
loop_
_entity_poly.entity_id
_entity_poly.type
_entity_poly.pdbx_seq_one_letter_code
_entity_poly.pdbx_strand_id
1 'polypeptide(L)' 'MIFLFNDTVKARYLDKELSNRYVPRGNRRKVRAQMAIYDYLKSLEQPD' A
#
# COMPACT_ATOMS: atom_id res chain seq x y z
N MET A 1 8.45 3.81 -4.40
CA MET A 1 7.43 4.87 -4.20
C MET A 1 6.04 4.43 -4.68
N ILE A 2 5.91 3.85 -5.88
CA ILE A 2 4.62 3.41 -6.47
C ILE A 2 3.79 2.47 -5.55
N PHE A 3 4.42 1.49 -4.90
CA PHE A 3 3.69 0.56 -4.02
C PHE A 3 3.05 1.23 -2.80
N LEU A 4 3.70 2.24 -2.22
CA LEU A 4 3.22 2.91 -1.01
C LEU A 4 1.96 3.74 -1.27
N PHE A 5 1.89 4.44 -2.40
CA PHE A 5 0.72 5.25 -2.77
C PHE A 5 -0.48 4.41 -3.24
N ASN A 6 -0.26 3.15 -3.59
CA ASN A 6 -1.31 2.21 -3.96
C ASN A 6 -1.82 1.39 -2.76
N ASP A 7 -1.38 1.66 -1.54
CA ASP A 7 -1.88 0.97 -0.35
C ASP A 7 -3.34 1.35 -0.08
N THR A 8 -4.21 0.35 -0.02
CA THR A 8 -5.65 0.52 0.26
C THR A 8 -6.07 -0.14 1.57
N VAL A 9 -5.12 -0.49 2.44
CA VAL A 9 -5.36 -1.27 3.67
C VAL A 9 -4.85 -0.54 4.91
N LYS A 10 -3.69 0.10 4.83
CA LYS A 10 -3.00 0.79 5.92
C LYS A 10 -2.74 2.27 5.64
N ALA A 11 -2.86 2.73 4.38
CA ALA A 11 -2.79 4.17 4.10
C ALA A 11 -3.91 4.96 4.80
N ARG A 12 -3.56 6.16 5.26
CA ARG A 12 -4.47 7.10 5.92
C ARG A 12 -4.36 8.49 5.31
N TYR A 13 -5.46 9.23 5.30
CA TYR A 13 -5.45 10.64 4.94
C TYR A 13 -5.05 11.49 6.14
N LEU A 14 -4.17 12.45 5.88
CA LEU A 14 -3.91 13.55 6.78
C LEU A 14 -4.83 14.70 6.36
N ASP A 15 -5.80 15.01 7.20
CA ASP A 15 -6.70 16.16 7.05
C ASP A 15 -6.45 17.16 8.18
N LYS A 16 -6.98 18.38 8.02
CA LYS A 16 -6.82 19.46 9.00
C LYS A 16 -7.47 19.13 10.35
N GLU A 17 -8.41 18.19 10.35
CA GLU A 17 -9.09 17.67 11.53
C GLU A 17 -8.31 16.55 12.25
N LEU A 18 -7.14 16.13 11.72
CA LEU A 18 -6.36 15.01 12.23
C LEU A 18 -7.18 13.72 12.40
N SER A 19 -8.14 13.49 11.51
CA SER A 19 -9.10 12.39 11.62
C SER A 19 -8.47 11.01 11.38
N ASN A 20 -7.29 10.97 10.73
CA ASN A 20 -6.53 9.76 10.46
C ASN A 20 -7.36 8.65 9.77
N ARG A 21 -8.32 9.05 8.93
CA ARG A 21 -9.21 8.14 8.20
C ARG A 21 -8.43 7.25 7.23
N TYR A 22 -8.81 5.97 7.16
CA TYR A 22 -8.26 5.04 6.19
C TYR A 22 -8.63 5.45 4.75
N VAL A 23 -7.70 5.26 3.82
CA VAL A 23 -7.95 5.50 2.39
C VAL A 23 -9.01 4.51 1.89
N PRO A 24 -10.14 4.99 1.32
CA PRO A 24 -11.18 4.12 0.79
C PRO A 24 -10.67 3.38 -0.44
N ARG A 25 -10.96 2.07 -0.49
CA ARG A 25 -10.53 1.20 -1.57
C ARG A 25 -11.26 1.49 -2.90
N GLY A 26 -12.56 1.76 -2.85
CA GLY A 26 -13.42 1.73 -4.04
C GLY A 26 -13.32 0.38 -4.78
N ASN A 27 -13.28 0.43 -6.11
CA ASN A 27 -13.10 -0.74 -6.99
C ASN A 27 -11.62 -1.09 -7.26
N ARG A 28 -10.68 -0.48 -6.53
CA ARG A 28 -9.25 -0.80 -6.67
C ARG A 28 -8.94 -2.12 -5.97
N ARG A 29 -7.86 -2.78 -6.40
CA ARG A 29 -7.38 -4.02 -5.76
C ARG A 29 -7.05 -3.77 -4.30
N LYS A 30 -7.30 -4.77 -3.46
CA LYS A 30 -6.88 -4.75 -2.05
C LYS A 30 -5.37 -4.94 -2.00
N VAL A 31 -4.63 -3.88 -1.70
CA VAL A 31 -3.16 -3.91 -1.65
C VAL A 31 -2.67 -3.41 -0.29
N ARG A 32 -1.76 -4.16 0.33
CA ARG A 32 -0.97 -3.72 1.49
C ARG A 32 0.48 -3.57 1.03
N ALA A 33 1.00 -2.34 1.07
CA ALA A 33 2.28 -2.02 0.47
C ALA A 33 3.44 -2.80 1.10
N GLN A 34 3.41 -3.04 2.42
CA GLN A 34 4.45 -3.82 3.10
C GLN A 34 4.62 -5.22 2.50
N MET A 35 3.50 -5.90 2.22
CA MET A 35 3.53 -7.22 1.59
C MET A 35 3.95 -7.12 0.13
N ALA A 36 3.39 -6.18 -0.62
CA ALA A 36 3.73 -5.98 -2.02
C ALA A 36 5.23 -5.66 -2.24
N ILE A 37 5.84 -4.88 -1.33
CA ILE A 37 7.27 -4.58 -1.35
C ILE A 37 8.08 -5.84 -1.04
N TYR A 38 7.70 -6.62 -0.03
CA TYR A 38 8.36 -7.88 0.28
C TYR A 38 8.30 -8.85 -0.91
N ASP A 39 7.12 -9.06 -1.49
CA ASP A 39 6.93 -9.95 -2.63
C ASP A 39 7.75 -9.48 -3.84
N TYR A 40 7.79 -8.17 -4.10
CA TYR A 40 8.60 -7.59 -5.16
C TYR A 40 10.09 -7.87 -4.95
N LEU A 41 10.64 -7.55 -3.78
CA LEU A 41 12.06 -7.78 -3.49
C LEU A 41 12.39 -9.28 -3.56
N LYS A 42 11.54 -10.12 -2.96
CA LYS A 42 11.69 -11.58 -3.02
C LYS A 42 11.69 -12.11 -4.45
N SER A 43 10.88 -11.52 -5.34
CA SER A 43 10.86 -11.93 -6.75
C SER A 43 12.13 -11.58 -7.51
N LEU A 44 12.82 -10.50 -7.12
CA LEU A 44 14.08 -10.09 -7.73
C LEU A 44 15.28 -10.93 -7.29
N GLU A 45 15.19 -11.53 -6.10
CA GLU A 45 16.24 -12.35 -5.50
C GLU A 45 16.11 -13.84 -5.86
N GLN A 46 15.13 -14.23 -6.69
CA GLN A 46 15.04 -15.61 -7.13
C GLN A 46 16.14 -15.91 -8.16
N PRO A 47 16.94 -16.97 -7.96
CA PRO A 47 17.85 -17.44 -8.99
C PRO A 47 17.05 -17.89 -10.22
N ASP A 48 17.63 -17.68 -11.41
CA ASP A 48 17.06 -18.12 -12.70
C ASP A 48 16.74 -19.63 -12.72
#